data_AF-A0A2P4YV65-F1
#
_entry.id   AF-A0A2P4YV65-F1
#
_cell.length_a   1.000
_cell.length_b   1.000
_cell.length_c   1.000
_cell.angle_alpha   90.00
_cell.angle_beta   90.00
_cell.angle_gamma   90.00
#
_symmetry.space_group_name_H-M   'P 1'
#
loop_
_entity.id
_entity.type
_entity.pdbx_description
1 polymer ?
#
loop_
_entity_poly.entity_id
_entity_poly.type
_entity_poly.pdbx_seq_one_letter_code
_entity_poly.pdbx_strand_id
1 'polypeptide(L)'
;MLRGQTDTDPRPNKNLFQIAAPVNTALARTVSERNNIVRNGVKPLWITGLLPQQSSRPSNHSGIHKMSKQTRRHLCAGQRDGRYLMLTHTGSATREIRLINDYSSPYGHSINDYTDRENLPSISYNPPRDIAKRIYQLTTSRIGEGVLMMLGDVSGAFRHIPIHTDSVHKFAFVFDKFLVIDLSCGFGWCGSPAIYSIAGVIINSLYEHGIKPIRQFKWNV
;
A
#
# COMPACT_ATOMS: atom_id res chain seq x y z
N MET A 1 16.76 10.41 10.08
CA MET A 1 15.65 9.45 10.25
C MET A 1 15.78 8.29 9.26
N LEU A 2 15.23 7.12 9.59
CA LEU A 2 15.45 5.85 8.89
C LEU A 2 14.89 5.78 7.43
N ARG A 3 13.95 6.68 7.07
CA ARG A 3 13.38 6.80 5.71
C ARG A 3 13.93 7.98 4.91
N GLY A 4 15.10 8.50 5.28
CA GLY A 4 15.67 9.70 4.66
C GLY A 4 14.86 10.97 4.91
N GLN A 5 13.98 10.96 5.92
CA GLN A 5 13.26 12.15 6.37
C GLN A 5 14.24 13.16 7.00
N THR A 6 14.10 14.42 6.61
CA THR A 6 14.86 15.59 7.08
C THR A 6 13.88 16.69 7.47
N ASP A 7 14.35 17.74 8.13
CA ASP A 7 13.50 18.89 8.46
C ASP A 7 12.99 19.59 7.19
N THR A 8 13.78 19.54 6.11
CA THR A 8 13.43 20.11 4.80
C THR A 8 12.49 19.24 3.97
N ASP A 9 12.51 17.92 4.18
CA ASP A 9 11.62 16.97 3.53
C ASP A 9 11.19 15.92 4.56
N PRO A 10 10.06 16.12 5.24
CA PRO A 10 9.57 15.19 6.25
C PRO A 10 8.84 13.97 5.65
N ARG A 11 8.66 13.91 4.32
CA ARG A 11 7.83 12.87 3.69
C ARG A 11 8.37 11.47 3.98
N PRO A 12 7.55 10.50 4.39
CA PRO A 12 8.01 9.14 4.65
C PRO A 12 8.38 8.34 3.40
N ASN A 13 7.81 8.67 2.24
CA ASN A 13 8.21 8.10 0.95
C ASN A 13 8.66 9.21 0.00
N LYS A 14 9.95 9.22 -0.35
CA LYS A 14 10.56 10.27 -1.18
C LYS A 14 10.14 10.21 -2.65
N ASN A 15 9.62 9.07 -3.08
CA ASN A 15 9.12 8.88 -4.44
C ASN A 15 7.70 9.44 -4.63
N LEU A 16 7.00 9.79 -3.55
CA LEU A 16 5.68 10.42 -3.62
C LEU A 16 5.78 11.94 -3.50
N PHE A 17 5.18 12.66 -4.44
CA PHE A 17 5.12 14.13 -4.45
C PHE A 17 3.67 14.59 -4.40
N GLN A 18 3.39 15.73 -3.76
CA GLN A 18 2.04 16.30 -3.71
C GLN A 18 1.58 16.72 -5.12
N ILE A 19 0.28 16.64 -5.38
CA ILE A 19 -0.34 17.14 -6.62
C ILE A 19 -1.18 18.37 -6.32
N ALA A 20 -1.27 19.30 -7.27
CA ALA A 20 -2.11 20.48 -7.14
C ALA A 20 -3.58 20.07 -6.96
N ALA A 21 -4.32 20.86 -6.18
CA ALA A 21 -5.76 20.66 -6.06
C ALA A 21 -6.41 20.83 -7.45
N PRO A 22 -7.22 19.87 -7.91
CA PRO A 22 -7.89 19.99 -9.19
C PRO A 22 -8.92 21.12 -9.15
N VAL A 23 -9.13 21.78 -10.29
CA VAL A 23 -10.22 22.77 -10.45
C VAL A 23 -11.59 22.10 -10.26
N ASN A 24 -11.70 20.81 -10.55
CA ASN A 24 -12.88 20.00 -10.31
C ASN A 24 -13.04 19.69 -8.80
N THR A 25 -14.15 20.14 -8.22
CA THR A 25 -14.51 19.94 -6.80
C THR A 25 -14.71 18.47 -6.42
N ALA A 26 -15.06 17.59 -7.37
CA ALA A 26 -15.36 16.18 -7.10
C ALA A 26 -14.14 15.42 -6.53
N LEU A 27 -12.93 15.75 -6.98
CA LEU A 27 -11.69 15.09 -6.53
C LEU A 27 -10.90 15.90 -5.50
N ALA A 28 -11.34 17.12 -5.17
CA ALA A 28 -10.61 17.98 -4.25
C ALA A 28 -10.36 17.30 -2.89
N ARG A 29 -11.36 16.59 -2.37
CA ARG A 29 -11.24 15.82 -1.12
C ARG A 29 -10.21 14.69 -1.24
N THR A 30 -10.34 13.82 -2.25
CA THR A 30 -9.43 12.70 -2.50
C THR A 30 -7.98 13.16 -2.70
N VAL A 31 -7.78 14.26 -3.42
CA VAL A 31 -6.45 14.86 -3.62
C VAL A 31 -5.87 15.41 -2.31
N SER A 32 -6.69 16.07 -1.48
CA SER A 32 -6.29 16.54 -0.16
C SER A 32 -5.85 15.38 0.74
N GLU A 33 -6.66 14.32 0.82
CA GLU A 33 -6.36 13.11 1.58
C GLU A 33 -5.08 12.43 1.10
N ARG A 34 -4.92 12.28 -0.22
CA ARG A 34 -3.70 11.73 -0.81
C ARG A 34 -2.49 12.58 -0.46
N ASN A 35 -2.58 13.91 -0.56
CA ASN A 35 -1.48 14.80 -0.20
C ASN A 35 -1.14 14.73 1.29
N ASN A 36 -2.14 14.52 2.17
CA ASN A 36 -1.90 14.25 3.58
C ASN A 36 -1.11 12.93 3.78
N ILE A 37 -1.47 11.87 3.07
CA ILE A 37 -0.71 10.60 3.07
C ILE A 37 0.72 10.80 2.55
N VAL A 38 0.93 11.62 1.52
CA VAL A 38 2.28 11.91 1.03
C VAL A 38 3.13 12.63 2.07
N ARG A 39 2.56 13.60 2.79
CA ARG A 39 3.27 14.38 3.81
C ARG A 39 3.61 13.54 5.03
N ASN A 40 2.62 12.82 5.54
CA ASN A 40 2.66 12.25 6.89
C ASN A 40 2.72 10.73 6.89
N GLY A 41 2.27 10.09 5.82
CA GLY A 41 1.90 8.67 5.83
C GLY A 41 0.52 8.46 6.43
N VAL A 42 0.04 7.23 6.30
CA VAL A 42 -1.26 6.80 6.79
C VAL A 42 -1.23 6.74 8.32
N LYS A 43 -2.23 7.35 8.95
CA LYS A 43 -2.48 7.23 10.39
C LYS A 43 -3.72 6.36 10.57
N PRO A 44 -3.58 5.03 10.74
CA PRO A 44 -4.74 4.17 10.96
C PRO A 44 -5.43 4.56 12.27
N LEU A 45 -6.75 4.52 12.26
CA LEU A 45 -7.57 4.59 13.46
C LEU A 45 -7.81 3.18 14.00
N TRP A 46 -7.94 3.09 15.31
CA TRP A 46 -8.05 1.84 16.03
C TRP A 46 -9.32 1.87 16.89
N ILE A 47 -10.09 0.78 16.89
CA ILE A 47 -11.34 0.64 17.66
C ILE A 47 -11.06 0.80 19.16
N THR A 48 -9.87 0.40 19.61
CA THR A 48 -9.36 0.64 20.95
C THR A 48 -8.14 1.56 20.88
N GLY A 49 -8.06 2.57 21.76
CA GLY A 49 -6.94 3.52 21.77
C GLY A 49 -5.57 2.88 22.00
N LEU A 50 -5.53 1.69 22.58
CA LEU A 50 -4.35 0.84 22.73
C LEU A 50 -4.67 -0.58 22.30
N LEU A 51 -3.80 -1.17 21.48
CA LEU A 51 -3.75 -2.62 21.29
C LEU A 51 -3.26 -3.23 22.62
N PRO A 52 -3.86 -4.33 23.11
CA PRO A 52 -3.35 -5.00 24.29
C PRO A 52 -1.89 -5.37 24.09
N GLN A 53 -1.08 -5.17 25.13
CA GLN A 53 0.32 -5.55 25.11
C GLN A 53 0.42 -7.07 24.90
N GLN A 54 1.13 -7.47 23.87
CA GLN A 54 1.27 -8.88 23.53
C GLN A 54 2.28 -9.53 24.48
N SER A 55 1.80 -10.36 25.42
CA SER A 55 2.65 -11.00 26.43
C SER A 55 3.50 -12.14 25.88
N SER A 56 3.03 -12.79 24.80
CA SER A 56 3.71 -13.90 24.14
C SER A 56 3.60 -13.77 22.63
N ARG A 57 4.57 -14.32 21.90
CA ARG A 57 4.59 -14.28 20.43
C ARG A 57 3.71 -15.39 19.83
N PRO A 58 2.73 -15.07 18.97
CA PRO A 58 2.07 -16.06 18.12
C PRO A 58 3.09 -16.81 17.27
N SER A 59 2.90 -18.11 17.12
CA SER A 59 3.76 -18.93 16.28
C SER A 59 3.64 -18.46 14.82
N ASN A 60 4.78 -18.24 14.15
CA ASN A 60 4.76 -17.98 12.72
C ASN A 60 4.31 -19.24 11.98
N HIS A 61 3.63 -19.07 10.84
CA HIS A 61 3.28 -20.19 9.98
C HIS A 61 4.52 -21.01 9.59
N SER A 62 4.46 -22.34 9.75
CA SER A 62 5.61 -23.25 9.61
C SER A 62 6.33 -23.15 8.25
N GLY A 63 5.59 -22.77 7.20
CA GLY A 63 6.14 -22.52 5.86
C GLY A 63 7.26 -21.47 5.81
N ILE A 64 7.27 -20.49 6.72
CA ILE A 64 8.31 -19.44 6.74
C ILE A 64 9.69 -20.01 7.07
N HIS A 65 9.75 -21.08 7.87
CA HIS A 65 10.99 -21.74 8.27
C HIS A 65 11.53 -22.62 7.14
N LYS A 66 10.65 -23.25 6.34
CA LYS A 66 11.03 -24.00 5.12
C LYS A 66 11.73 -23.11 4.10
N MET A 67 11.44 -21.81 4.11
CA MET A 67 12.01 -20.81 3.19
C MET A 67 12.91 -19.79 3.90
N SER A 68 13.50 -20.14 5.04
CA SER A 68 14.18 -19.18 5.92
C SER A 68 15.27 -18.36 5.22
N LYS A 69 16.05 -18.99 4.33
CA LYS A 69 17.08 -18.32 3.53
C LYS A 69 16.47 -17.28 2.59
N GLN A 70 15.39 -17.62 1.89
CA GLN A 70 14.68 -16.71 0.99
C GLN A 70 14.00 -15.57 1.77
N THR A 71 13.43 -15.86 2.95
CA THR A 71 12.82 -14.85 3.83
C THR A 71 13.84 -13.83 4.30
N ARG A 72 15.00 -14.26 4.81
CA ARG A 72 16.09 -13.34 5.19
C ARG A 72 16.48 -12.43 4.02
N ARG A 73 16.58 -12.99 2.81
CA ARG A 73 16.92 -12.24 1.59
C ARG A 73 15.87 -11.20 1.22
N HIS A 74 14.59 -11.57 1.21
CA HIS A 74 13.47 -10.66 0.95
C HIS A 74 13.45 -9.50 1.93
N LEU A 75 13.63 -9.81 3.22
CA LEU A 75 13.69 -8.80 4.27
C LEU A 75 14.88 -7.85 4.08
N CYS A 76 16.07 -8.36 3.77
CA CYS A 76 17.26 -7.53 3.52
C CYS A 76 17.11 -6.66 2.25
N ALA A 77 16.44 -7.16 1.21
CA ALA A 77 16.09 -6.34 0.05
C ALA A 77 15.10 -5.24 0.44
N GLY A 78 14.02 -5.58 1.13
CA GLY A 78 13.05 -4.58 1.60
C GLY A 78 13.63 -3.55 2.57
N GLN A 79 14.61 -3.91 3.40
CA GLN A 79 15.37 -2.97 4.23
C GLN A 79 16.10 -1.93 3.36
N ARG A 80 16.82 -2.38 2.33
CA ARG A 80 17.56 -1.49 1.40
C ARG A 80 16.61 -0.58 0.62
N ASP A 81 15.44 -1.08 0.27
CA ASP A 81 14.40 -0.32 -0.42
C ASP A 81 13.61 0.61 0.51
N GLY A 82 13.90 0.63 1.82
CA GLY A 82 13.17 1.41 2.82
C GLY A 82 11.74 0.91 3.11
N ARG A 83 11.41 -0.33 2.69
CA ARG A 83 10.11 -0.99 2.93
C ARG A 83 10.00 -1.59 4.33
N TYR A 84 11.13 -2.07 4.86
CA TYR A 84 11.21 -2.64 6.20
C TYR A 84 12.22 -1.88 7.06
N LEU A 85 12.02 -1.97 8.37
CA LEU A 85 13.06 -1.72 9.37
C LEU A 85 13.36 -3.03 10.09
N MET A 86 14.55 -3.58 9.87
CA MET A 86 15.11 -4.74 10.56
C MET A 86 16.07 -4.30 11.64
N LEU A 87 15.87 -4.79 12.86
CA LEU A 87 16.80 -4.61 13.97
C LEU A 87 17.73 -5.83 14.02
N THR A 88 19.04 -5.60 13.80
CA THR A 88 20.20 -6.54 13.65
C THR A 88 20.50 -7.07 12.24
N HIS A 89 21.81 -7.24 11.93
CA HIS A 89 22.56 -7.21 10.64
C HIS A 89 21.98 -7.75 9.30
N THR A 90 22.51 -7.16 8.22
CA THR A 90 22.20 -7.27 6.78
C THR A 90 22.77 -8.49 6.06
N GLY A 91 21.96 -9.17 5.24
CA GLY A 91 22.35 -10.23 4.30
C GLY A 91 22.17 -9.84 2.83
N SER A 92 22.73 -10.65 1.91
CA SER A 92 22.72 -10.42 0.45
C SER A 92 21.56 -11.16 -0.25
N ALA A 93 20.97 -10.53 -1.29
CA ALA A 93 19.74 -10.94 -1.98
C ALA A 93 19.95 -11.93 -3.15
N THR A 94 18.93 -12.76 -3.44
CA THR A 94 18.56 -13.35 -4.77
C THR A 94 17.55 -14.52 -4.60
N ARG A 95 16.57 -14.59 -5.51
CA ARG A 95 15.29 -15.35 -5.57
C ARG A 95 14.07 -14.72 -4.86
N GLU A 96 12.98 -14.63 -5.61
CA GLU A 96 11.72 -13.97 -5.23
C GLU A 96 10.86 -14.87 -4.35
N ILE A 97 10.61 -14.41 -3.12
CA ILE A 97 9.45 -14.82 -2.35
C ILE A 97 8.68 -13.57 -1.97
N ARG A 98 7.36 -13.67 -1.76
CA ARG A 98 6.56 -12.57 -1.25
C ARG A 98 6.20 -12.87 0.20
N LEU A 99 6.69 -12.03 1.11
CA LEU A 99 6.29 -12.09 2.51
C LEU A 99 4.96 -11.35 2.69
N ILE A 100 3.97 -12.07 3.22
CA ILE A 100 2.67 -11.53 3.64
C ILE A 100 2.59 -11.73 5.14
N ASN A 101 2.29 -10.64 5.86
CA ASN A 101 2.06 -10.71 7.28
C ASN A 101 0.58 -11.04 7.50
N ASP A 102 0.33 -12.03 8.35
CA ASP A 102 -1.03 -12.37 8.75
C ASP A 102 -1.52 -11.40 9.82
N TYR A 103 -2.03 -10.25 9.36
CA TYR A 103 -2.60 -9.23 10.23
C TYR A 103 -4.00 -9.58 10.75
N SER A 104 -4.54 -10.76 10.42
CA SER A 104 -5.79 -11.30 10.96
C SER A 104 -5.56 -12.32 12.08
N SER A 105 -4.31 -12.53 12.48
CA SER A 105 -3.94 -13.47 13.54
C SER A 105 -3.23 -12.76 14.70
N PRO A 106 -3.49 -13.16 15.96
CA PRO A 106 -4.53 -14.11 16.37
C PRO A 106 -5.94 -13.50 16.31
N TYR A 107 -6.94 -14.31 16.00
CA TYR A 107 -8.33 -13.86 15.91
C TYR A 107 -8.82 -13.19 17.20
N GLY A 108 -9.52 -12.06 17.08
CA GLY A 108 -10.00 -11.22 18.17
C GLY A 108 -8.93 -10.30 18.79
N HIS A 109 -7.67 -10.49 18.42
CA HIS A 109 -6.52 -9.75 18.95
C HIS A 109 -5.52 -9.34 17.86
N SER A 110 -5.95 -9.35 16.60
CA SER A 110 -5.10 -9.04 15.46
C SER A 110 -5.18 -7.56 15.08
N ILE A 111 -4.22 -7.09 14.29
CA ILE A 111 -4.24 -5.73 13.73
C ILE A 111 -5.54 -5.46 12.98
N ASN A 112 -6.07 -6.44 12.26
CA ASN A 112 -7.33 -6.31 11.51
C ASN A 112 -8.58 -6.30 12.40
N ASP A 113 -8.53 -6.89 13.59
CA ASP A 113 -9.63 -6.84 14.57
C ASP A 113 -9.69 -5.47 15.24
N TYR A 114 -8.53 -4.86 15.47
CA TYR A 114 -8.44 -3.54 16.09
C TYR A 114 -8.48 -2.38 15.12
N THR A 115 -8.31 -2.61 13.82
CA THR A 115 -8.42 -1.53 12.82
C THR A 115 -9.85 -1.03 12.78
N ASP A 116 -10.04 0.28 12.95
CA ASP A 116 -11.34 0.92 12.77
C ASP A 116 -11.69 0.96 11.29
N ARG A 117 -12.64 0.11 10.89
CA ARG A 117 -13.05 -0.06 9.50
C ARG A 117 -14.06 0.98 9.05
N GLU A 118 -14.78 1.60 9.99
CA GLU A 118 -15.80 2.61 9.69
C GLU A 118 -15.15 3.93 9.22
N ASN A 119 -13.93 4.19 9.68
CA ASN A 119 -13.15 5.35 9.27
C ASN A 119 -12.21 5.09 8.08
N LEU A 120 -12.29 3.92 7.45
CA LEU A 120 -11.53 3.66 6.22
C LEU A 120 -12.20 4.34 5.02
N PRO A 121 -11.43 4.80 4.01
CA PRO A 121 -12.00 5.34 2.79
C PRO A 121 -12.91 4.32 2.10
N SER A 122 -14.08 4.78 1.63
CA SER A 122 -14.99 3.93 0.87
C SER A 122 -14.33 3.46 -0.42
N ILE A 123 -14.37 2.16 -0.68
CA ILE A 123 -13.92 1.60 -1.94
C ILE A 123 -15.12 1.55 -2.90
N SER A 124 -14.97 2.19 -4.06
CA SER A 124 -15.91 2.03 -5.17
C SER A 124 -15.15 1.50 -6.39
N TYR A 125 -15.71 0.51 -7.06
CA TYR A 125 -15.20 -0.01 -8.32
C TYR A 125 -16.36 -0.18 -9.30
N ASN A 126 -16.08 0.04 -10.58
CA ASN A 126 -17.04 -0.25 -11.63
C ASN A 126 -17.20 -1.78 -11.70
N PRO A 127 -18.40 -2.33 -11.47
CA PRO A 127 -18.57 -3.77 -11.53
C PRO A 127 -18.30 -4.28 -12.96
N PRO A 128 -17.85 -5.53 -13.13
CA PRO A 128 -17.57 -6.09 -14.46
C PRO A 128 -18.72 -5.95 -15.46
N ARG A 129 -19.96 -5.97 -14.96
CA ARG A 129 -21.18 -5.73 -15.75
C ARG A 129 -21.18 -4.37 -16.43
N ASP A 130 -20.80 -3.31 -15.72
CA ASP A 130 -20.88 -1.95 -16.25
C ASP A 130 -19.77 -1.69 -17.26
N ILE A 131 -18.59 -2.27 -17.02
CA ILE A 131 -17.49 -2.30 -18.00
C ILE A 131 -17.95 -3.03 -19.28
N ALA A 132 -18.54 -4.23 -19.15
CA ALA A 132 -19.04 -5.00 -20.28
C ALA A 132 -20.15 -4.26 -21.06
N LYS A 133 -21.11 -3.64 -20.36
CA LYS A 133 -22.15 -2.79 -20.98
C LYS A 133 -21.53 -1.64 -21.74
N ARG A 134 -20.51 -0.97 -21.18
CA ARG A 134 -19.84 0.15 -21.83
C ARG A 134 -19.12 -0.29 -23.10
N ILE A 135 -18.42 -1.42 -23.07
CA ILE A 135 -17.78 -2.01 -24.25
C ILE A 135 -18.83 -2.28 -25.32
N TYR A 136 -19.91 -2.99 -24.96
CA TYR A 136 -20.99 -3.31 -25.89
C TYR A 136 -21.58 -2.06 -26.55
N GLN A 137 -21.93 -1.03 -25.76
CA GLN A 137 -22.45 0.24 -26.26
C GLN A 137 -21.48 0.95 -27.21
N LEU A 138 -20.17 0.93 -26.91
CA LEU A 138 -19.16 1.53 -27.79
C LEU A 138 -19.03 0.76 -29.10
N THR A 139 -19.04 -0.58 -29.03
CA THR A 139 -18.95 -1.43 -30.23
C THR A 139 -20.16 -1.31 -31.15
N THR A 140 -21.35 -1.07 -30.59
CA THR A 140 -22.59 -0.93 -31.38
C THR A 140 -22.79 0.49 -31.91
N SER A 141 -22.35 1.52 -31.18
CA SER A 141 -22.50 2.92 -31.60
C SER A 141 -21.43 3.41 -32.58
N ARG A 142 -20.29 2.71 -32.68
CA ARG A 142 -19.17 3.09 -33.56
C ARG A 142 -18.78 1.95 -34.50
N ILE A 143 -19.74 1.55 -35.33
CA ILE A 143 -19.56 0.45 -36.29
C ILE A 143 -18.39 0.79 -37.24
N GLY A 144 -17.39 -0.08 -37.28
CA GLY A 144 -16.19 0.09 -38.10
C GLY A 144 -15.00 0.75 -37.37
N GLU A 145 -15.20 1.33 -36.19
CA GLU A 145 -14.11 1.79 -35.33
C GLU A 145 -13.67 0.69 -34.36
N GLY A 146 -12.36 0.50 -34.20
CA GLY A 146 -11.82 -0.41 -33.18
C GLY A 146 -12.02 0.16 -31.78
N VAL A 147 -12.71 -0.57 -30.90
CA VAL A 147 -12.79 -0.23 -29.48
C VAL A 147 -11.53 -0.74 -28.76
N LEU A 148 -10.76 0.19 -28.19
CA LEU A 148 -9.55 -0.12 -27.43
C LEU A 148 -9.79 0.03 -25.93
N MET A 149 -9.13 -0.82 -25.14
CA MET A 149 -9.12 -0.76 -23.68
C MET A 149 -7.69 -0.53 -23.19
N MET A 150 -7.53 0.41 -22.26
CA MET A 150 -6.27 0.59 -21.52
C MET A 150 -6.36 -0.17 -20.21
N LEU A 151 -5.37 -1.04 -19.97
CA LEU A 151 -5.18 -1.76 -18.72
C LEU A 151 -3.84 -1.34 -18.12
N GLY A 152 -3.80 -1.19 -16.80
CA GLY A 152 -2.58 -0.86 -16.07
C GLY A 152 -2.55 -1.59 -14.74
N ASP A 153 -1.35 -2.03 -14.36
CA ASP A 153 -1.06 -2.54 -13.02
C ASP A 153 -0.01 -1.67 -12.34
N VAL A 154 -0.15 -1.50 -11.02
CA VAL A 154 0.81 -0.78 -10.19
C VAL A 154 1.54 -1.81 -9.36
N SER A 155 2.72 -2.21 -9.84
CA SER A 155 3.55 -3.20 -9.15
C SER A 155 3.86 -2.76 -7.73
N GLY A 156 3.51 -3.63 -6.77
CA GLY A 156 3.70 -3.37 -5.35
C GLY A 156 2.86 -2.21 -4.80
N ALA A 157 1.70 -1.90 -5.40
CA ALA A 157 0.73 -0.86 -5.01
C ALA A 157 0.79 -0.41 -3.54
N PHE A 158 0.53 -1.32 -2.59
CA PHE A 158 0.49 -1.01 -1.15
C PHE A 158 1.85 -0.58 -0.57
N ARG A 159 2.96 -1.12 -1.12
CA ARG A 159 4.33 -0.79 -0.68
C ARG A 159 4.72 0.66 -0.97
N HIS A 160 4.04 1.31 -1.91
CA HIS A 160 4.25 2.73 -2.18
C HIS A 160 3.58 3.62 -1.14
N ILE A 161 2.62 3.12 -0.37
CA ILE A 161 1.86 3.90 0.62
C ILE A 161 2.53 3.77 1.98
N PRO A 162 3.13 4.85 2.53
CA PRO A 162 3.82 4.79 3.80
C PRO A 162 2.87 4.83 4.99
N ILE A 163 3.20 4.13 6.08
CA ILE A 163 2.53 4.28 7.38
C ILE A 163 3.24 5.36 8.21
N HIS A 164 2.46 6.15 8.95
CA HIS A 164 2.94 7.20 9.84
C HIS A 164 3.88 6.63 10.92
N THR A 165 4.88 7.43 11.33
CA THR A 165 5.92 6.98 12.28
C THR A 165 5.36 6.54 13.64
N ASP A 166 4.28 7.17 14.09
CA ASP A 166 3.60 6.81 15.35
C ASP A 166 2.73 5.55 15.24
N SER A 167 2.61 4.94 14.06
CA SER A 167 1.77 3.77 13.83
C SER A 167 2.54 2.58 13.30
N VAL A 168 3.70 2.76 12.66
CA VAL A 168 4.50 1.66 12.08
C VAL A 168 4.83 0.57 13.09
N HIS A 169 5.06 0.90 14.36
CA HIS A 169 5.40 -0.07 15.40
C HIS A 169 4.33 -1.17 15.60
N LYS A 170 3.08 -0.91 15.19
CA LYS A 170 1.97 -1.89 15.24
C LYS A 170 2.06 -2.92 14.12
N PHE A 171 2.81 -2.64 13.06
CA PHE A 171 3.02 -3.54 11.92
C PHE A 171 4.35 -4.32 12.04
N ALA A 172 4.73 -4.63 13.28
CA ALA A 172 5.95 -5.36 13.58
C ALA A 172 5.72 -6.87 13.64
N PHE A 173 6.73 -7.64 13.26
CA PHE A 173 6.74 -9.09 13.39
C PHE A 173 8.16 -9.57 13.67
N VAL A 174 8.26 -10.74 14.28
CA VAL A 174 9.55 -11.38 14.54
C VAL A 174 9.74 -12.51 13.55
N PHE A 175 10.92 -12.57 12.96
CA PHE A 175 11.36 -13.68 12.13
C PHE A 175 12.79 -14.07 12.50
N ASP A 176 13.00 -15.35 12.83
CA ASP A 176 14.21 -15.82 13.51
C ASP A 176 14.53 -14.97 14.75
N LYS A 177 15.65 -14.24 14.71
CA LYS A 177 16.15 -13.30 15.73
C LYS A 177 15.93 -11.83 15.36
N PHE A 178 15.24 -11.55 14.26
CA PHE A 178 15.03 -10.21 13.74
C PHE A 178 13.65 -9.71 14.14
N LEU A 179 13.60 -8.53 14.76
CA LEU A 179 12.39 -7.71 14.81
C LEU A 179 12.33 -6.90 13.52
N VAL A 180 11.24 -7.07 12.77
CA VAL A 180 11.00 -6.41 11.49
C VAL A 180 9.75 -5.55 11.62
N ILE A 181 9.83 -4.31 11.17
CA ILE A 181 8.70 -3.38 11.12
C ILE A 181 8.37 -3.07 9.66
N ASP A 182 7.11 -3.26 9.27
CA ASP A 182 6.61 -2.81 7.96
C ASP A 182 6.39 -1.30 7.98
N LEU A 183 7.07 -0.59 7.07
CA LEU A 183 7.02 0.88 7.00
C LEU A 183 5.93 1.38 6.04
N SER A 184 5.24 0.46 5.36
CA SER A 184 4.25 0.70 4.31
C SER A 184 2.94 -0.03 4.61
N CYS A 185 1.88 0.27 3.87
CA CYS A 185 0.67 -0.53 3.91
C CYS A 185 1.02 -1.99 3.61
N GLY A 186 0.86 -2.85 4.62
CA GLY A 186 1.24 -4.25 4.54
C GLY A 186 0.22 -5.06 3.75
N PHE A 187 0.70 -6.06 3.00
CA PHE A 187 -0.18 -7.11 2.50
C PHE A 187 -0.77 -7.88 3.70
N GLY A 188 -2.08 -8.10 3.68
CA GLY A 188 -2.83 -8.73 4.77
C GLY A 188 -3.57 -7.75 5.67
N TRP A 189 -3.25 -6.44 5.65
CA TRP A 189 -3.94 -5.45 6.47
C TRP A 189 -5.25 -5.05 5.79
N CYS A 190 -6.36 -5.08 6.52
CA CYS A 190 -7.70 -4.80 5.98
C CYS A 190 -7.86 -3.36 5.46
N GLY A 191 -7.06 -2.42 5.98
CA GLY A 191 -7.04 -1.03 5.50
C GLY A 191 -6.25 -0.81 4.20
N SER A 192 -5.36 -1.72 3.80
CA SER A 192 -4.49 -1.52 2.64
C SER A 192 -5.26 -1.27 1.33
N PRO A 193 -6.31 -2.05 0.98
CA PRO A 193 -7.10 -1.78 -0.23
C PRO A 193 -7.84 -0.44 -0.17
N ALA A 194 -8.43 -0.11 0.97
CA ALA A 194 -9.22 1.11 1.17
C ALA A 194 -8.36 2.36 1.01
N ILE A 195 -7.20 2.38 1.66
CA ILE A 195 -6.24 3.48 1.55
C ILE A 195 -5.67 3.58 0.14
N TYR A 196 -5.36 2.45 -0.51
CA TYR A 196 -4.87 2.48 -1.88
C TYR A 196 -5.91 2.99 -2.89
N SER A 197 -7.20 2.79 -2.62
CA SER A 197 -8.27 3.29 -3.48
C SER A 197 -8.18 4.81 -3.72
N ILE A 198 -7.71 5.59 -2.74
CA ILE A 198 -7.45 7.03 -2.87
C ILE A 198 -6.47 7.30 -4.02
N ALA A 199 -5.36 6.57 -4.08
CA ALA A 199 -4.39 6.71 -5.16
C ALA A 199 -4.96 6.18 -6.50
N GLY A 200 -5.69 5.06 -6.44
CA GLY A 200 -6.33 4.45 -7.61
C GLY A 200 -7.33 5.39 -8.31
N VAL A 201 -8.18 6.09 -7.55
CA VAL A 201 -9.15 7.06 -8.07
C VAL A 201 -8.45 8.21 -8.80
N ILE A 202 -7.37 8.73 -8.22
CA ILE A 202 -6.59 9.82 -8.83
C ILE A 202 -5.90 9.33 -10.11
N ILE A 203 -5.27 8.14 -10.08
CA ILE A 203 -4.63 7.54 -11.25
C ILE A 203 -5.66 7.36 -12.37
N ASN A 204 -6.82 6.77 -12.05
CA ASN A 204 -7.88 6.54 -13.03
C ASN A 204 -8.36 7.87 -13.65
N SER A 205 -8.61 8.88 -12.83
CA SER A 205 -9.04 10.20 -13.32
C SER A 205 -8.01 10.87 -14.25
N LEU A 206 -6.71 10.76 -13.93
CA LEU A 206 -5.64 11.29 -14.78
C LEU A 206 -5.64 10.63 -16.16
N TYR A 207 -5.82 9.31 -16.22
CA TYR A 207 -5.90 8.58 -17.49
C TYR A 207 -7.19 8.88 -18.27
N GLU A 208 -8.34 8.99 -17.59
CA GLU A 208 -9.62 9.33 -18.23
C GLU A 208 -9.61 10.71 -18.90
N HIS A 209 -8.94 11.69 -18.29
CA HIS A 209 -8.89 13.07 -18.80
C HIS A 209 -7.67 13.34 -19.67
N GLY A 210 -6.92 12.31 -20.06
CA GLY A 210 -5.75 12.44 -20.94
C GLY A 210 -4.59 13.24 -20.36
N ILE A 211 -4.58 13.50 -19.05
CA ILE A 211 -3.49 14.19 -18.36
C ILE A 211 -2.37 13.17 -18.17
N LYS A 212 -1.47 13.11 -19.16
CA LYS A 212 -0.23 12.34 -19.02
C LYS A 212 0.61 12.99 -17.92
N PRO A 213 0.95 12.29 -16.81
CA PRO A 213 1.90 12.84 -15.86
C PRO A 213 3.19 13.20 -16.60
N ILE A 214 3.76 14.38 -16.27
CA ILE A 214 4.95 14.99 -16.91
C ILE A 214 6.19 14.07 -16.89
N ARG A 215 6.13 12.97 -16.14
CA ARG A 215 7.09 11.86 -16.21
C ARG A 215 6.39 10.56 -16.57
N GLN A 216 6.85 9.91 -17.64
CA GLN A 216 6.62 8.49 -17.84
C GLN A 216 7.15 7.73 -16.62
N PHE A 217 6.27 7.07 -15.89
CA PHE A 217 6.67 6.04 -14.95
C PHE A 217 7.28 4.90 -15.78
N LYS A 218 8.61 4.80 -15.78
CA LYS A 218 9.29 3.61 -16.29
C LYS A 218 8.98 2.47 -15.33
N TRP A 219 7.97 1.67 -15.67
CA TRP A 219 7.78 0.36 -15.08
C TRP A 219 8.81 -0.58 -15.70
N ASN A 220 9.73 -1.08 -14.89
CA ASN A 220 10.43 -2.31 -15.23
C ASN A 220 9.42 -3.44 -15.06
N VAL A 221 9.11 -4.12 -16.16
CA VAL A 221 8.51 -5.46 -16.15
C VAL A 221 9.50 -6.42 -15.51
#